data_AF-A0A7K3FVV9-F1
#
_entry.id   AF-A0A7K3FVV9-F1
#
_cell.length_a   1.000
_cell.length_b   1.000
_cell.length_c   1.000
_cell.angle_alpha   90.00
_cell.angle_beta   90.00
_cell.angle_gamma   90.00
#
_symmetry.space_group_name_H-M   'P 1'
#
loop_
_entity.id
_entity.type
_entity.pdbx_description
1 polymer ?
#
loop_
_entity_poly.entity_id
_entity_poly.type
_entity_poly.pdbx_seq_one_letter_code
_entity_poly.pdbx_strand_id
1 'polypeptide(L)'
;MHPMVKPALRRAWRSLRCVQFGVTPAHAVVLDPVGPETEAVLELLDGTRGVELLRAEARARGLPDGRLEALLGRLESAGLLTDGATGRPGRARPAAGAADAALDPLRADLASLSVV
;
A
#
# COMPACT_ATOMS: atom_id res chain seq x y z
N MET A 1 -11.28 -6.95 2.78
CA MET A 1 -10.01 -6.21 2.85
C MET A 1 -9.73 -5.58 1.50
N HIS A 2 -9.42 -4.28 1.47
CA HIS A 2 -8.96 -3.56 0.28
C HIS A 2 -7.47 -3.24 0.47
N PRO A 3 -6.55 -4.09 -0.01
CA PRO A 3 -5.13 -3.91 0.27
C PRO A 3 -4.61 -2.62 -0.35
N MET A 4 -4.00 -1.78 0.48
CA MET A 4 -3.36 -0.53 0.13
C MET A 4 -1.93 -0.54 0.64
N VAL A 5 -0.95 -0.19 -0.19
CA VAL A 5 0.40 0.08 0.33
C VAL A 5 0.34 1.36 1.17
N LYS A 6 0.93 1.35 2.37
CA LYS A 6 0.92 2.52 3.25
C LYS A 6 1.38 3.79 2.50
N PRO A 7 0.52 4.80 2.31
CA PRO A 7 0.85 5.97 1.49
C PRO A 7 1.97 6.82 2.11
N ALA A 8 2.15 6.73 3.42
CA ALA A 8 3.26 7.36 4.14
C ALA A 8 4.64 6.76 3.77
N LEU A 9 4.68 5.55 3.20
CA LEU A 9 5.93 4.91 2.77
C LEU A 9 6.26 5.35 1.35
N ARG A 10 7.25 6.24 1.22
CA ARG A 10 7.75 6.64 -0.10
C ARG A 10 8.30 5.42 -0.84
N ARG A 11 7.85 5.26 -2.09
CA ARG A 11 8.35 4.29 -3.06
C ARG A 11 9.57 4.85 -3.76
N ALA A 12 10.68 4.12 -3.74
CA ALA A 12 11.89 4.47 -4.48
C ALA A 12 12.36 3.28 -5.32
N TRP A 13 12.47 3.47 -6.64
CA TRP A 13 13.08 2.48 -7.52
C TRP A 13 14.60 2.54 -7.38
N ARG A 14 15.21 1.41 -7.02
CA ARG A 14 16.67 1.26 -6.88
C ARG A 14 17.29 0.66 -8.13
N SER A 15 16.53 -0.15 -8.86
CA SER A 15 16.88 -0.67 -10.18
C SER A 15 15.59 -0.96 -10.96
N LEU A 16 15.72 -1.37 -12.22
CA LEU A 16 14.58 -1.81 -13.05
C LEU A 16 13.80 -2.99 -12.47
N ARG A 17 14.34 -3.67 -11.44
CA ARG A 17 13.71 -4.84 -10.80
C ARG A 17 13.66 -4.73 -9.28
N CYS A 18 14.06 -3.60 -8.71
CA CYS A 18 14.19 -3.46 -7.26
C CYS A 18 13.46 -2.20 -6.81
N VAL A 19 12.45 -2.39 -5.97
CA VAL A 19 11.68 -1.29 -5.36
C VAL A 19 11.89 -1.31 -3.85
N GLN A 20 12.18 -0.14 -3.30
CA GLN A 20 12.30 0.10 -1.87
C GLN A 20 11.08 0.86 -1.39
N PHE A 21 10.46 0.36 -0.33
CA PHE A 21 9.41 1.05 0.43
C PHE A 21 10.00 1.56 1.74
N GLY A 22 9.87 2.85 2.00
CA GLY A 22 10.36 3.48 3.23
C GLY A 22 11.77 4.07 3.09
N VAL A 23 12.01 5.11 3.90
CA VAL A 23 13.22 5.95 3.81
C VAL A 23 14.23 5.62 4.92
N THR A 24 13.77 5.09 6.06
CA THR A 24 14.64 4.75 7.19
C THR A 24 15.10 3.30 7.12
N PRO A 25 16.40 2.98 7.32
CA PRO A 25 16.91 1.62 7.22
C PRO A 25 16.18 0.60 8.10
N ALA A 26 15.71 1.03 9.28
CA ALA A 26 14.99 0.19 10.23
C ALA A 26 13.58 -0.22 9.76
N HIS A 27 13.00 0.48 8.77
CA HIS A 27 11.65 0.23 8.26
C HIS A 27 11.62 0.15 6.72
N ALA A 28 12.79 0.15 6.08
CA ALA A 28 12.90 0.08 4.64
C ALA A 28 12.78 -1.38 4.21
N VAL A 29 11.81 -1.65 3.35
CA VAL A 29 11.58 -2.98 2.81
C VAL A 29 11.91 -2.94 1.33
N VAL A 30 12.81 -3.82 0.93
CA VAL A 30 13.21 -3.95 -0.47
C VAL A 30 12.52 -5.17 -1.06
N LEU A 31 11.76 -4.96 -2.14
CA LEU A 31 11.26 -6.04 -2.97
C LEU A 31 12.20 -6.19 -4.17
N ASP A 32 12.82 -7.36 -4.24
CA ASP A 32 13.63 -7.83 -5.37
C ASP A 32 13.42 -9.36 -5.50
N PRO A 33 13.31 -9.91 -6.73
CA PRO A 33 13.10 -9.22 -7.99
C PRO A 33 11.61 -8.86 -8.21
N VAL A 34 11.36 -7.63 -8.65
CA VAL A 34 10.06 -7.14 -9.15
C VAL A 34 10.10 -7.18 -10.66
N GLY A 35 9.32 -8.09 -11.23
CA GLY A 35 9.06 -8.11 -12.68
C GLY A 35 7.92 -7.14 -13.04
N PRO A 36 7.71 -6.89 -14.34
CA PRO A 36 6.66 -5.98 -14.83
C PRO A 36 5.26 -6.39 -14.33
N GLU A 37 4.98 -7.68 -14.21
CA GLU A 37 3.71 -8.16 -13.68
C GLU A 37 3.51 -7.83 -12.19
N THR A 38 4.59 -7.88 -11.41
CA THR A 38 4.56 -7.54 -9.99
C THR A 38 4.44 -6.03 -9.82
N GLU A 39 5.11 -5.24 -10.66
CA GLU A 39 4.96 -3.78 -10.70
C GLU A 39 3.51 -3.37 -11.00
N ALA A 40 2.93 -3.93 -12.06
CA ALA A 40 1.55 -3.62 -12.45
C ALA A 40 0.55 -3.98 -11.33
N VAL A 41 0.80 -5.04 -10.58
CA VAL A 41 -0.02 -5.42 -9.42
C VAL A 41 0.20 -4.48 -8.23
N LEU A 42 1.43 -4.04 -7.96
CA LEU A 42 1.73 -3.04 -6.93
C LEU A 42 0.98 -1.73 -7.18
N GLU A 43 0.78 -1.33 -8.43
CA GLU A 43 -0.02 -0.15 -8.79
C GLU A 43 -1.53 -0.31 -8.52
N LEU A 44 -2.03 -1.54 -8.44
CA LEU A 44 -3.43 -1.83 -8.11
C LEU A 44 -3.69 -1.80 -6.60
N LEU A 45 -2.64 -1.82 -5.76
CA LEU A 45 -2.72 -1.80 -4.30
C LEU A 45 -2.94 -0.37 -3.77
N ASP A 46 -3.98 0.28 -4.26
CA ASP A 46 -4.38 1.65 -3.93
C ASP A 46 -5.51 1.72 -2.88
N GLY A 47 -5.98 0.57 -2.39
CA GLY A 47 -7.07 0.49 -1.41
C GLY A 47 -8.48 0.68 -1.98
N THR A 48 -8.63 0.83 -3.29
CA THR A 48 -9.96 0.92 -3.95
C THR A 48 -10.50 -0.44 -4.34
N ARG A 49 -9.63 -1.44 -4.50
CA ARG A 49 -9.97 -2.78 -4.99
C ARG A 49 -9.89 -3.82 -3.88
N GLY A 50 -10.89 -4.70 -3.82
CA GLY A 50 -10.86 -5.87 -2.95
C GLY A 50 -9.94 -6.96 -3.50
N VAL A 51 -9.52 -7.89 -2.63
CA VAL A 51 -8.60 -9.00 -2.98
C VAL A 51 -9.11 -9.85 -4.16
N GLU A 52 -10.41 -10.11 -4.26
CA GLU A 52 -10.99 -10.91 -5.35
C GLU A 52 -10.87 -10.24 -6.72
N LEU A 53 -11.10 -8.93 -6.79
CA LEU A 53 -10.92 -8.15 -8.03
C LEU A 53 -9.44 -8.07 -8.39
N LEU A 54 -8.56 -7.95 -7.38
CA LEU A 54 -7.13 -7.92 -7.58
C LEU A 54 -6.61 -9.26 -8.13
N ARG A 55 -7.19 -10.39 -7.71
CA ARG A 55 -6.87 -11.72 -8.26
C ARG A 55 -7.28 -11.83 -9.73
N ALA A 56 -8.45 -11.34 -10.10
CA ALA A 56 -8.90 -11.32 -11.49
C ALA A 56 -7.98 -10.46 -12.39
N GLU A 57 -7.62 -9.26 -11.92
CA GLU A 57 -6.71 -8.35 -12.64
C GLU A 57 -5.28 -8.91 -12.73
N ALA A 58 -4.78 -9.52 -11.66
CA ALA A 58 -3.47 -10.17 -11.66
C ALA A 58 -3.43 -11.31 -12.69
N ARG A 59 -4.48 -12.12 -12.78
CA ARG A 59 -4.62 -13.16 -13.82
C ARG A 59 -4.69 -12.57 -15.21
N ALA A 60 -5.46 -11.50 -15.41
CA ALA A 60 -5.60 -10.83 -16.70
C ALA A 60 -4.26 -10.28 -17.22
N ARG A 61 -3.36 -9.91 -16.31
CA ARG A 61 -2.01 -9.44 -16.63
C ARG A 61 -1.00 -10.58 -16.80
N GLY A 62 -1.37 -11.81 -16.46
CA GLY A 62 -0.49 -12.98 -16.62
C GLY A 62 0.35 -13.28 -15.37
N LEU A 63 -0.02 -12.74 -14.21
CA LEU A 63 0.61 -13.15 -12.96
C LEU A 63 0.20 -14.60 -12.63
N PRO A 64 1.16 -15.49 -12.31
CA PRO A 64 0.86 -16.85 -11.88
C PRO A 64 -0.03 -16.87 -10.64
N ASP A 65 -0.94 -17.84 -10.60
CA ASP A 65 -1.78 -18.08 -9.42
C ASP A 65 -0.93 -18.33 -8.17
N GLY A 66 -1.35 -17.75 -7.04
CA GLY A 66 -0.65 -17.82 -5.76
C GLY A 66 0.52 -16.85 -5.60
N ARG A 67 1.00 -16.23 -6.70
CA ARG A 67 2.05 -15.20 -6.62
C ARG A 67 1.53 -13.89 -6.04
N LEU A 68 0.24 -13.58 -6.27
CA LEU A 68 -0.43 -12.46 -5.63
C LEU A 68 -0.51 -12.66 -4.11
N GLU A 69 -0.92 -13.84 -3.66
CA GLU A 69 -1.07 -14.19 -2.26
C GLU A 69 0.28 -14.20 -1.54
N ALA A 70 1.31 -14.74 -2.19
CA ALA A 70 2.69 -14.67 -1.70
C ALA A 70 3.19 -13.22 -1.60
N LEU A 71 2.85 -12.36 -2.57
CA LEU A 71 3.18 -10.93 -2.53
C LEU A 71 2.46 -10.23 -1.38
N LEU A 72 1.15 -10.44 -1.23
CA LEU A 72 0.36 -9.87 -0.15
C LEU A 72 0.89 -10.30 1.22
N GLY A 73 1.21 -11.59 1.40
CA GLY A 73 1.79 -12.10 2.65
C GLY A 73 3.19 -11.53 2.95
N ARG A 74 4.03 -11.29 1.92
CA ARG A 74 5.32 -10.62 2.09
C ARG A 74 5.15 -9.16 2.50
N LEU A 75 4.20 -8.45 1.89
CA LEU A 75 3.93 -7.06 2.22
C LEU A 75 3.26 -6.92 3.60
N GLU A 76 2.38 -7.84 3.98
CA GLU A 76 1.74 -7.91 5.29
C GLU A 76 2.74 -8.22 6.41
N SER A 77 3.59 -9.23 6.22
CA SER A 77 4.64 -9.58 7.21
C SER A 77 5.67 -8.47 7.37
N ALA A 78 5.91 -7.68 6.32
CA ALA A 78 6.74 -6.49 6.36
C ALA A 78 6.01 -5.24 6.90
N GLY A 79 4.72 -5.35 7.26
CA GLY A 79 3.91 -4.26 7.78
C GLY A 79 3.67 -3.13 6.78
N LEU A 80 3.75 -3.41 5.47
CA LEU A 80 3.60 -2.43 4.38
C LEU A 80 2.15 -2.27 3.90
N LEU A 81 1.29 -3.27 4.18
CA LEU A 81 -0.12 -3.21 3.83
C LEU A 81 -0.95 -2.53 4.91
N THR A 82 -1.97 -1.81 4.46
CA THR A 82 -3.08 -1.32 5.27
C THR A 82 -4.38 -1.59 4.51
N ASP A 83 -5.50 -1.73 5.21
CA ASP A 83 -6.81 -1.84 4.54
C ASP A 83 -7.31 -0.44 4.18
N GLY A 84 -7.39 -0.11 2.89
CA GLY A 84 -7.90 1.18 2.40
C GLY A 84 -9.33 1.49 2.85
N ALA A 85 -10.12 0.47 3.19
CA ALA A 85 -11.46 0.67 3.75
C ALA A 85 -11.44 1.28 5.16
N THR A 86 -10.32 1.22 5.88
CA THR A 86 -10.18 1.79 7.24
C THR A 86 -9.91 3.30 7.27
N GLY A 87 -9.59 3.90 6.13
CA GLY A 87 -9.36 5.35 5.99
C GLY A 87 -10.52 6.13 5.38
N ARG A 88 -11.60 5.46 4.93
CA ARG A 88 -12.78 6.14 4.37
C ARG A 88 -13.59 6.79 5.51
N PRO A 89 -13.83 8.11 5.51
CA PRO A 89 -14.65 8.74 6.54
C PRO A 89 -16.05 8.11 6.48
N GLY A 90 -16.41 7.33 7.51
CA GLY A 90 -17.71 6.67 7.62
C GLY A 90 -17.73 5.23 8.13
N ARG A 91 -16.60 4.53 8.31
CA ARG A 91 -16.58 3.22 8.99
C ARG A 91 -15.42 3.09 9.99
N ALA A 92 -15.75 2.62 11.19
CA ALA A 92 -14.97 2.71 12.42
C ALA A 92 -13.68 1.86 12.45
N ARG A 93 -12.69 2.38 13.21
CA ARG A 93 -11.37 1.85 13.64
C ARG A 93 -11.54 0.73 14.71
N PRO A 94 -10.58 -0.18 15.07
CA PRO A 94 -9.10 -0.10 15.21
C PRO A 94 -8.32 -1.24 14.49
N ALA A 95 -6.98 -1.30 14.30
CA ALA A 95 -5.76 -0.76 14.91
C ALA A 95 -4.67 -0.65 13.79
N ALA A 96 -3.58 0.11 13.89
CA ALA A 96 -2.37 -0.25 14.64
C ALA A 96 -1.36 0.91 14.66
N GLY A 97 -0.74 1.12 15.82
CA GLY A 97 0.40 2.00 16.04
C GLY A 97 0.02 3.48 16.13
N ALA A 98 0.46 4.14 17.20
CA ALA A 98 0.25 5.56 17.45
C ALA A 98 0.48 6.40 16.19
N ALA A 99 -0.60 6.86 15.56
CA ALA A 99 -0.54 7.97 14.63
C ALA A 99 -0.13 9.17 15.46
N ASP A 100 1.13 9.58 15.31
CA ASP A 100 1.63 10.83 15.84
C ASP A 100 0.65 11.94 15.40
N ALA A 101 0.07 12.65 16.35
CA ALA A 101 -0.98 13.63 16.09
C ALA A 101 -0.50 14.80 15.20
N ALA A 102 0.82 14.86 14.93
CA ALA A 102 1.47 15.76 13.99
C ALA A 102 1.31 15.36 12.51
N LEU A 103 0.94 14.10 12.21
CA LEU A 103 0.80 13.57 10.85
C LEU A 103 -0.64 13.18 10.53
N ASP A 104 -1.60 14.06 10.88
CA ASP A 104 -2.96 13.97 10.37
C ASP A 104 -3.05 14.78 9.06
N PRO A 105 -2.81 14.16 7.88
CA PRO A 105 -2.86 14.87 6.59
C PRO A 105 -4.25 15.46 6.31
N LEU A 106 -5.32 14.89 6.88
CA LEU A 106 -6.67 15.41 6.71
C LEU A 106 -6.89 16.73 7.46
N ARG A 107 -6.23 16.93 8.61
CA ARG A 107 -6.28 18.22 9.32
C ARG A 107 -5.54 19.33 8.56
N ALA A 108 -4.38 19.02 7.97
CA ALA A 108 -3.59 20.00 7.24
C ALA A 108 -4.34 20.52 5.99
N ASP A 109 -5.09 19.65 5.30
CA ASP A 109 -5.86 20.03 4.12
C ASP A 109 -7.13 20.81 4.48
N LEU A 110 -7.84 20.43 5.54
CA LEU A 110 -9.03 21.17 6.01
C LEU A 110 -8.69 22.60 6.47
N ALA A 111 -7.51 22.81 7.07
CA ALA A 111 -7.04 24.15 7.40
C ALA A 111 -6.76 25.00 6.15
N SER A 112 -6.40 24.37 5.02
CA SER A 112 -6.13 25.06 3.75
C SER A 112 -7.39 25.38 2.95
N LEU A 113 -8.49 24.65 3.20
CA LEU A 113 -9.80 24.87 2.57
C LEU A 113 -10.73 25.78 3.39
N SER A 114 -10.35 26.17 4.60
CA SER A 114 -11.08 27.14 5.42
C SER A 114 -10.60 28.56 5.13
N VAL A 115 -11.07 29.12 4.00
CA VAL A 115 -10.99 30.57 3.74
C VAL A 115 -12.34 31.18 4.17
N VAL A 116 -12.28 32.18 5.06
CA VAL A 116 -13.40 33.02 5.51
C VAL A 116 -13.92 33.90 4.36
#